data_AF-A0A7W1KTK5-F1
#
_entry.id   AF-A0A7W1KTK5-F1
#
_cell.length_a   1.000
_cell.length_b   1.000
_cell.length_c   1.000
_cell.angle_alpha   90.00
_cell.angle_beta   90.00
_cell.angle_gamma   90.00
#
_symmetry.space_group_name_H-M   'P 1'
#
loop_
_entity.id
_entity.type
_entity.pdbx_description
1 polymer ?
#
loop_
_entity_poly.entity_id
_entity_poly.type
_entity_poly.pdbx_seq_one_letter_code
_entity_poly.pdbx_strand_id
1 'polypeptide(L)'
;MARKKQPSISAGDKAVIGALLRQVRRAAGYRSAEAAATAPGCPASRQTIYAYERGGLVPSLVQFLELVEFYVLGAAPAPASERKHESDLRALGVAAVSRALTLPAYQVVHAHELIARMQPELGRQRRRPAPARDGSPP
;
A
#
# COMPACT_ATOMS: atom_id res chain seq x y z
N MET A 1 3.49 -29.25 -5.16
CA MET A 1 3.47 -28.65 -3.81
C MET A 1 2.16 -27.89 -3.64
N ALA A 2 1.39 -28.17 -2.60
CA ALA A 2 0.11 -27.50 -2.36
C ALA A 2 0.32 -26.02 -2.05
N ARG A 3 -0.29 -25.13 -2.83
CA ARG A 3 -0.25 -23.68 -2.61
C ARG A 3 -0.86 -23.40 -1.24
N LYS A 4 -0.03 -23.04 -0.25
CA LYS A 4 -0.49 -22.67 1.09
C LYS A 4 -1.53 -21.56 0.92
N LYS A 5 -2.77 -21.81 1.32
CA LYS A 5 -3.90 -20.90 1.11
C LYS A 5 -3.54 -19.55 1.73
N GLN A 6 -3.47 -18.49 0.91
CA GLN A 6 -3.21 -17.14 1.40
C GLN A 6 -4.25 -16.82 2.48
N PRO A 7 -3.82 -16.28 3.65
CA PRO A 7 -4.75 -15.88 4.69
C PRO A 7 -5.75 -14.89 4.10
N SER A 8 -7.03 -15.06 4.43
CA SER A 8 -8.09 -14.19 3.94
C SER A 8 -7.85 -12.76 4.45
N ILE A 9 -7.92 -11.78 3.55
CA ILE A 9 -7.78 -10.36 3.92
C ILE A 9 -8.91 -9.97 4.88
N SER A 10 -8.55 -9.34 6.00
CA SER A 10 -9.51 -8.95 7.05
C SER A 10 -10.51 -7.92 6.52
N ALA A 11 -11.76 -7.95 7.02
CA ALA A 11 -12.77 -6.97 6.60
C ALA A 11 -12.34 -5.52 6.87
N GLY A 12 -11.56 -5.29 7.93
CA GLY A 12 -10.98 -3.99 8.25
C GLY A 12 -10.01 -3.52 7.16
N ASP A 13 -9.08 -4.37 6.72
CA ASP A 13 -8.13 -4.02 5.65
C ASP A 13 -8.86 -3.75 4.32
N LYS A 14 -9.89 -4.55 4.00
CA LYS A 14 -10.73 -4.31 2.80
C LYS A 14 -11.37 -2.92 2.84
N ALA A 15 -11.93 -2.55 3.99
CA ALA A 15 -12.56 -1.25 4.19
C ALA A 15 -11.55 -0.10 4.07
N VAL A 16 -10.34 -0.26 4.63
CA VAL A 16 -9.27 0.75 4.51
C VAL A 16 -8.87 0.94 3.06
N ILE A 17 -8.59 -0.15 2.32
CA ILE A 17 -8.19 -0.08 0.91
C ILE A 17 -9.28 0.57 0.06
N GLY A 18 -10.54 0.18 0.27
CA GLY A 18 -11.67 0.77 -0.43
C GLY A 18 -11.84 2.26 -0.13
N ALA A 19 -11.64 2.68 1.13
CA ALA A 19 -11.71 4.08 1.53
C ALA A 19 -10.60 4.92 0.89
N LEU A 20 -9.37 4.39 0.80
CA LEU A 20 -8.25 5.06 0.13
C LEU A 20 -8.57 5.32 -1.35
N LEU A 21 -9.02 4.30 -2.08
CA LEU A 21 -9.40 4.45 -3.50
C LEU A 21 -10.52 5.47 -3.68
N ARG A 22 -11.56 5.40 -2.84
CA ARG A 22 -12.68 6.33 -2.89
C ARG A 22 -12.25 7.78 -2.61
N GLN A 23 -11.33 7.97 -1.68
CA GLN A 23 -10.80 9.29 -1.34
C GLN A 23 -10.00 9.88 -2.49
N VAL A 24 -9.09 9.11 -3.08
CA VAL A 24 -8.27 9.53 -4.22
C VAL A 24 -9.16 9.84 -5.43
N ARG A 25 -10.11 8.95 -5.77
CA ARG A 25 -11.06 9.17 -6.86
C ARG A 25 -11.83 10.48 -6.71
N ARG A 26 -12.39 10.72 -5.53
CA ARG A 26 -13.15 11.95 -5.25
C ARG A 26 -12.29 13.20 -5.33
N ALA A 27 -11.06 13.14 -4.79
CA ALA A 27 -10.12 14.26 -4.88
C ALA A 27 -9.66 14.56 -6.32
N ALA A 28 -9.65 13.53 -7.18
CA ALA A 28 -9.41 13.67 -8.61
C ALA A 28 -10.60 14.26 -9.38
N GLY A 29 -11.73 14.55 -8.72
CA GLY A 29 -12.92 15.16 -9.34
C GLY A 29 -13.97 14.14 -9.83
N TYR A 30 -13.70 12.83 -9.74
CA TYR A 30 -14.67 11.82 -10.13
C TYR A 30 -15.70 11.59 -9.02
N ARG A 31 -16.92 12.13 -9.17
CA ARG A 31 -17.97 12.07 -8.13
C ARG A 31 -18.55 10.69 -7.91
N SER A 32 -18.62 9.88 -8.96
CA SER A 32 -19.14 8.50 -8.93
C SER A 32 -18.14 7.51 -9.52
N ALA A 33 -18.34 6.22 -9.21
CA ALA A 33 -17.61 5.13 -9.88
C ALA A 33 -17.93 5.08 -11.38
N GLU A 34 -19.16 5.46 -11.78
CA GLU A 34 -19.54 5.59 -13.19
C GLU A 34 -18.70 6.65 -13.89
N ALA A 35 -18.60 7.86 -13.31
CA ALA A 35 -17.84 8.96 -13.90
C ALA A 35 -16.36 8.61 -14.09
N ALA A 36 -15.78 7.81 -13.18
CA ALA A 36 -14.43 7.29 -13.34
C ALA A 36 -14.37 6.24 -14.45
N ALA A 37 -15.29 5.28 -14.47
CA ALA A 37 -15.27 4.16 -15.42
C ALA A 37 -15.53 4.59 -16.87
N THR A 38 -16.26 5.68 -17.09
CA THR A 38 -16.51 6.22 -18.44
C THR A 38 -15.37 7.10 -18.96
N ALA A 39 -14.41 7.46 -18.10
CA ALA A 39 -13.28 8.27 -18.52
C ALA A 39 -12.29 7.43 -19.37
N PRO A 40 -11.76 8.00 -20.46
CA PRO A 40 -10.80 7.29 -21.31
C PRO A 40 -9.59 6.79 -20.52
N GLY A 41 -9.21 5.53 -20.74
CA GLY A 41 -8.05 4.92 -20.10
C GLY A 41 -8.29 4.46 -18.65
N CYS A 42 -9.53 4.47 -18.13
CA CYS A 42 -9.82 3.92 -16.82
C CYS A 42 -9.51 2.40 -16.78
N PRO A 43 -8.70 1.90 -15.83
CA PRO A 43 -8.26 0.51 -15.81
C PRO A 43 -9.32 -0.46 -15.24
N ALA A 44 -10.48 0.03 -14.81
CA ALA A 44 -11.50 -0.77 -14.14
C ALA A 44 -12.93 -0.36 -14.51
N SER A 45 -13.82 -1.36 -14.60
CA SER A 45 -15.25 -1.13 -14.81
C SER A 45 -15.91 -0.46 -13.60
N ARG A 46 -17.10 0.15 -13.80
CA ARG A 46 -17.89 0.69 -12.67
C ARG A 46 -18.12 -0.36 -11.58
N GLN A 47 -18.51 -1.58 -11.94
CA GLN A 47 -18.82 -2.63 -10.98
C GLN A 47 -17.59 -2.99 -10.16
N THR A 48 -16.43 -3.06 -10.81
CA THR A 48 -15.14 -3.33 -10.18
C THR A 48 -14.76 -2.22 -9.20
N ILE A 49 -14.82 -0.95 -9.62
CA ILE A 49 -14.54 0.21 -8.74
C ILE A 49 -15.50 0.18 -7.54
N TYR A 50 -16.79 -0.04 -7.76
CA TYR A 50 -17.78 -0.11 -6.69
C TYR A 50 -17.47 -1.23 -5.69
N ALA A 51 -17.09 -2.42 -6.18
CA ALA A 51 -16.75 -3.56 -5.34
C ALA A 51 -15.50 -3.29 -4.49
N TYR A 52 -14.47 -2.64 -5.06
CA TYR A 52 -13.27 -2.24 -4.32
C TYR A 52 -13.59 -1.20 -3.25
N GLU A 53 -14.29 -0.13 -3.60
CA GLU A 53 -14.60 0.98 -2.66
C GLU A 53 -15.50 0.56 -1.50
N ARG A 54 -16.36 -0.45 -1.71
CA ARG A 54 -17.22 -1.01 -0.67
C ARG A 54 -16.54 -2.11 0.15
N GLY A 55 -15.30 -2.48 -0.18
CA GLY A 55 -14.59 -3.60 0.45
C GLY A 55 -15.17 -4.98 0.14
N GLY A 56 -16.02 -5.09 -0.90
CA GLY A 56 -16.53 -6.37 -1.39
C GLY A 56 -15.46 -7.20 -2.09
N LEU A 57 -14.52 -6.52 -2.74
CA LEU A 57 -13.31 -7.10 -3.33
C LEU A 57 -12.09 -6.27 -2.91
N VAL A 58 -10.89 -6.86 -2.99
CA VAL A 58 -9.62 -6.14 -2.82
C VAL A 58 -8.88 -6.22 -4.15
N PRO A 59 -8.47 -5.07 -4.72
CA PRO A 59 -7.62 -5.08 -5.92
C PRO A 59 -6.28 -5.73 -5.59
N SER A 60 -5.64 -6.39 -6.56
CA SER A 60 -4.21 -6.71 -6.44
C SER A 60 -3.38 -5.43 -6.25
N LEU A 61 -2.13 -5.54 -5.78
CA LEU A 61 -1.29 -4.35 -5.61
C LEU A 61 -1.13 -3.60 -6.94
N VAL A 62 -0.92 -4.31 -8.05
CA VAL A 62 -0.81 -3.71 -9.38
C VAL A 62 -2.08 -2.95 -9.75
N GLN A 63 -3.26 -3.56 -9.57
CA GLN A 63 -4.55 -2.92 -9.87
C GLN A 63 -4.80 -1.68 -8.99
N PHE A 64 -4.37 -1.73 -7.72
CA PHE A 64 -4.46 -0.57 -6.83
C PHE A 64 -3.57 0.58 -7.33
N LEU A 65 -2.33 0.27 -7.74
CA LEU A 65 -1.38 1.25 -8.26
C LEU A 65 -1.88 1.86 -9.58
N GLU A 66 -2.37 1.06 -10.51
CA GLU A 66 -2.94 1.52 -11.79
C GLU A 66 -4.13 2.47 -11.57
N LEU A 67 -5.01 2.19 -10.61
CA LEU A 67 -6.11 3.08 -10.27
C LEU A 67 -5.64 4.39 -9.64
N VAL A 68 -4.67 4.34 -8.71
CA VAL A 68 -4.11 5.55 -8.10
C VAL A 68 -3.39 6.39 -9.16
N GLU A 69 -2.58 5.76 -10.02
CA GLU A 69 -1.92 6.41 -11.13
C GLU A 69 -2.93 7.10 -12.05
N PHE A 70 -3.98 6.37 -12.46
CA PHE A 70 -5.06 6.92 -13.27
C PHE A 70 -5.71 8.16 -12.62
N TYR A 71 -6.05 8.11 -11.33
CA TYR A 71 -6.68 9.25 -10.66
C TYR A 71 -5.75 10.44 -10.45
N VAL A 72 -4.46 10.19 -10.20
CA VAL A 72 -3.49 11.23 -9.84
C VAL A 72 -2.87 11.86 -11.08
N LEU A 73 -2.49 11.04 -12.06
CA LEU A 73 -1.77 11.45 -13.28
C LEU A 73 -2.65 11.54 -14.52
N GLY A 74 -3.83 10.92 -14.50
CA GLY A 74 -4.76 10.96 -15.63
C GLY A 74 -5.32 12.35 -15.90
N ALA A 75 -5.92 12.50 -17.09
CA ALA A 75 -6.60 13.73 -17.47
C ALA A 75 -7.73 14.03 -16.49
N ALA A 76 -7.83 15.29 -16.06
CA ALA A 76 -8.88 15.71 -15.14
C ALA A 76 -10.26 15.59 -15.79
N PRO A 77 -11.28 15.07 -15.08
CA PRO A 77 -12.66 15.22 -15.52
C PRO A 77 -13.03 16.71 -15.51
N ALA A 78 -13.69 17.19 -16.55
CA ALA A 78 -14.24 18.54 -16.59
C ALA A 78 -15.56 18.62 -15.79
N PRO A 79 -15.83 19.71 -15.04
CA PRO A 79 -14.97 20.88 -14.85
C PRO A 79 -13.93 20.71 -13.73
N ALA A 80 -12.76 21.32 -13.91
CA ALA A 80 -11.61 21.24 -13.00
C ALA A 80 -11.86 21.84 -11.60
N SER A 81 -12.94 22.59 -11.40
CA SER A 81 -13.30 23.24 -10.13
C SER A 81 -13.54 22.27 -8.97
N GLU A 82 -13.79 20.99 -9.26
CA GLU A 82 -14.02 19.96 -8.24
C GLU A 82 -12.78 19.12 -7.90
N ARG A 83 -11.68 19.31 -8.64
CA ARG A 83 -10.42 18.61 -8.42
C ARG A 83 -9.58 19.35 -7.38
N LYS A 84 -8.89 18.62 -6.53
CA LYS A 84 -7.81 19.20 -5.72
C LYS A 84 -6.70 19.77 -6.61
N HIS A 85 -5.94 20.74 -6.09
CA HIS A 85 -4.73 21.20 -6.74
C HIS A 85 -3.79 20.01 -7.02
N GLU A 86 -3.03 20.08 -8.12
CA GLU A 86 -2.23 18.94 -8.59
C GLU A 86 -1.24 18.43 -7.53
N SER A 87 -0.55 19.35 -6.83
CA SER A 87 0.36 19.01 -5.72
C SER A 87 -0.34 18.22 -4.61
N ASP A 88 -1.54 18.63 -4.23
CA ASP A 88 -2.29 18.02 -3.14
C ASP A 88 -2.81 16.64 -3.55
N LEU A 89 -3.20 16.48 -4.82
CA LEU A 89 -3.62 15.21 -5.36
C LEU A 89 -2.47 14.20 -5.44
N ARG A 90 -1.28 14.65 -5.85
CA ARG A 90 -0.06 13.84 -5.84
C ARG A 90 0.32 13.43 -4.42
N ALA A 91 0.29 14.35 -3.46
CA ALA A 91 0.54 14.05 -2.05
C ALA A 91 -0.47 13.03 -1.50
N LEU A 92 -1.75 13.16 -1.85
CA LEU A 92 -2.79 12.21 -1.47
C LEU A 92 -2.56 10.82 -2.09
N GLY A 93 -2.14 10.76 -3.36
CA GLY A 93 -1.77 9.52 -4.03
C GLY A 93 -0.61 8.80 -3.32
N VAL A 94 0.47 9.54 -3.00
CA VAL A 94 1.61 9.00 -2.24
C VAL A 94 1.17 8.49 -0.88
N ALA A 95 0.33 9.23 -0.16
CA ALA A 95 -0.20 8.81 1.14
C ALA A 95 -1.03 7.53 1.03
N ALA A 96 -1.88 7.41 0.00
CA ALA A 96 -2.69 6.23 -0.25
C ALA A 96 -1.84 4.98 -0.55
N VAL A 97 -0.84 5.11 -1.43
CA VAL A 97 0.10 4.01 -1.75
C VAL A 97 0.90 3.61 -0.50
N SER A 98 1.46 4.58 0.20
CA SER A 98 2.26 4.33 1.41
C SER A 98 1.42 3.59 2.45
N ARG A 99 0.18 4.03 2.69
CA ARG A 99 -0.73 3.36 3.64
C ARG A 99 -1.08 1.94 3.18
N ALA A 100 -1.40 1.74 1.90
CA ALA A 100 -1.74 0.43 1.36
C ALA A 100 -0.60 -0.58 1.53
N LEU A 101 0.65 -0.16 1.31
CA LEU A 101 1.83 -1.02 1.47
C LEU A 101 2.09 -1.43 2.92
N THR A 102 1.56 -0.70 3.91
CA THR A 102 1.60 -1.09 5.33
C THR A 102 0.55 -2.12 5.72
N LEU A 103 -0.32 -2.56 4.80
CA LEU A 103 -1.38 -3.52 5.11
C LEU A 103 -0.93 -4.97 4.81
N PRO A 104 -1.33 -5.95 5.63
CA PRO A 104 -1.07 -7.37 5.37
C PRO A 104 -1.67 -7.87 4.04
N ALA A 105 -2.68 -7.16 3.53
CA ALA A 105 -3.37 -7.45 2.28
C ALA A 105 -2.42 -7.65 1.08
N TYR A 106 -1.33 -6.88 1.02
CA TYR A 106 -0.36 -6.94 -0.07
C TYR A 106 0.90 -7.72 0.25
N GLN A 107 0.97 -8.36 1.42
CA GLN A 107 2.11 -9.17 1.89
C GLN A 107 3.46 -8.42 1.96
N VAL A 108 3.50 -7.13 1.62
CA VAL A 108 4.70 -6.29 1.68
C VAL A 108 5.21 -6.19 3.11
N VAL A 109 4.31 -6.07 4.09
CA VAL A 109 4.67 -6.12 5.52
C VAL A 109 5.33 -7.46 5.88
N HIS A 110 4.74 -8.58 5.48
CA HIS A 110 5.32 -9.89 5.76
C HIS A 110 6.67 -10.10 5.07
N ALA A 111 6.88 -9.49 3.89
CA ALA A 111 8.19 -9.48 3.23
C ALA A 111 9.22 -8.69 4.07
N HIS A 112 8.85 -7.52 4.60
CA HIS A 112 9.72 -6.76 5.50
C HIS A 112 10.00 -7.51 6.82
N GLU A 113 9.00 -8.16 7.40
CA GLU A 113 9.19 -9.01 8.59
C GLU A 113 10.11 -10.21 8.30
N LEU A 114 9.97 -10.83 7.14
CA LEU A 114 10.85 -11.91 6.72
C LEU A 114 12.28 -11.38 6.52
N ILE A 115 12.45 -10.25 5.84
CA ILE A 115 13.75 -9.58 5.70
C ILE A 115 14.35 -9.31 7.07
N ALA A 116 13.59 -8.77 8.03
CA ALA A 116 14.06 -8.51 9.39
C ALA A 116 14.52 -9.78 10.12
N ARG A 117 13.79 -10.89 9.97
CA ARG A 117 14.20 -12.19 10.53
C ARG A 117 15.41 -12.81 9.83
N MET A 118 15.61 -12.50 8.55
CA MET A 118 16.75 -12.96 7.75
C MET A 118 17.99 -12.07 7.92
N GLN A 119 17.87 -10.88 8.53
CA GLN A 119 19.03 -10.03 8.80
C GLN A 119 20.01 -10.83 9.67
N PRO A 120 21.30 -10.91 9.28
CA PRO A 120 22.31 -11.51 10.14
C PRO A 120 22.35 -10.72 11.45
N GLU A 121 22.42 -11.42 12.59
CA GLU A 121 22.65 -10.74 13.87
C GLU A 121 23.99 -10.00 13.77
N LEU A 122 23.93 -8.68 13.51
CA LEU A 122 25.11 -7.81 13.56
C LEU A 122 25.71 -8.01 14.94
N GLY A 123 26.87 -8.64 14.95
CA GLY A 123 27.31 -9.43 16.08
C GLY A 123 27.27 -8.65 17.39
N ARG A 124 26.51 -9.18 18.34
CA ARG A 124 27.08 -9.39 19.68
C ARG A 124 28.21 -10.41 19.52
N GLN A 125 29.29 -10.02 18.84
CA GLN A 125 30.59 -10.60 19.13
C GLN A 125 30.75 -10.38 20.63
N ARG A 126 30.53 -11.46 21.38
CA ARG A 126 30.97 -11.58 22.76
C ARG A 126 32.32 -10.88 22.82
N ARG A 127 32.39 -9.73 23.47
CA ARG A 127 33.66 -9.22 23.99
C ARG A 127 34.18 -10.36 24.84
N ARG A 128 35.06 -11.16 24.26
CA ARG A 128 35.76 -12.23 24.95
C ARG A 128 36.46 -11.50 26.11
N PRO A 129 36.16 -11.81 27.38
CA PRO A 129 36.88 -11.18 28.47
C PRO A 129 38.36 -11.48 28.23
N ALA A 130 39.19 -10.44 28.23
CA ALA A 130 40.62 -10.60 28.12
C ALA A 130 41.09 -11.58 29.23
N PRO A 131 41.99 -12.53 28.93
CA PRO A 131 42.52 -13.41 29.97
C PRO A 131 43.18 -12.55 31.06
N ALA A 132 42.79 -12.79 32.30
CA ALA A 132 43.40 -12.18 33.47
C ALA A 132 44.91 -12.42 33.41
N ARG A 133 45.70 -11.35 33.51
CA ARG A 133 47.14 -11.46 33.71
C ARG A 133 47.33 -11.94 35.15
N ASP A 134 47.56 -13.24 35.32
CA ASP A 134 48.18 -13.77 36.52
C ASP A 134 49.58 -13.16 36.65
N GLY A 135 49.71 -12.26 37.61
CA GLY A 135 50.96 -11.65 38.01
C GLY A 135 51.00 -11.58 39.53
N SER A 136 51.36 -12.70 40.15
CA SER A 136 51.81 -12.74 41.55
C SER A 136 53.32 -12.49 41.61
N PRO A 137 53.82 -11.98 42.75
CA PRO A 137 55.02 -11.15 42.86
C PRO A 137 56.30 -11.97 43.09
N PRO A 138 57.46 -11.32 42.99
CA PRO A 138 58.40 -11.31 44.12
C PRO A 138 58.69 -9.91 44.67
#